data_AF-A0A4Y2F6F5-F1
#
_entry.id   AF-A0A4Y2F6F5-F1
#
_cell.length_a   1.000
_cell.length_b   1.000
_cell.length_c   1.000
_cell.angle_alpha   90.00
_cell.angle_beta   90.00
_cell.angle_gamma   90.00
#
_symmetry.space_group_name_H-M   'P 1'
#
loop_
_entity.id
_entity.type
_entity.pdbx_description
1 polymer ?
#
loop_
_entity_poly.entity_id
_entity_poly.type
_entity_poly.pdbx_seq_one_letter_code
_entity_poly.pdbx_strand_id
1 'polypeptide(L)'
;MFTETGPTLKTACGKPVAASGRCVLKVNLNGTVKPFEFLVFPQCSHQMILGWDFFRATDAVIDCGKEELQLAEILPDNITSDKSDFSLFAEADYLIEANSAKQICTFNPDIEDVDEALVIGDKILMCERELSIPASIVNVESGRCKLWVTNFSRQNQLIPKGINIACLTTIENDAICSLKGEDQEDSKEHKTRSRITREKLKGVLGAELTSFEKELLHLLEEFGDIFDINKKSRKSRCNAVKHRIETSDNAPIKQRPYRTSATERRAIENEVQRMLKEDVIQPSDSPWSSPVVLVKKKNGEWRFCVDYRRLNKITKKDVYPLPRIDDALDCLAGAKNFSMMDLKSGYWQIEVDEKDREKTAFVT
;
A
#
# COMPACT_ATOMS: atom_id res chain seq x y z
N MET A 1 -26.58 -27.06 14.24
CA MET A 1 -25.96 -27.59 15.48
C MET A 1 -24.76 -26.72 15.76
N PHE A 2 -24.74 -25.99 16.89
CA PHE A 2 -23.59 -25.18 17.28
C PHE A 2 -22.67 -26.05 18.12
N THR A 3 -21.45 -26.27 17.66
CA THR A 3 -20.43 -27.04 18.39
C THR A 3 -19.21 -26.16 18.62
N GLU A 4 -18.80 -26.12 19.90
CA GLU A 4 -17.60 -25.47 20.46
C GLU A 4 -17.47 -23.94 20.30
N THR A 5 -16.96 -23.30 21.36
CA THR A 5 -16.59 -21.88 21.36
C THR A 5 -15.51 -21.67 20.30
N GLY A 6 -15.87 -21.00 19.20
CA GLY A 6 -14.97 -20.73 18.08
C GLY A 6 -13.82 -19.79 18.43
N PRO A 7 -12.85 -19.60 17.51
CA PRO A 7 -11.73 -18.70 17.69
C PRO A 7 -12.21 -17.28 18.05
N THR A 8 -11.48 -16.62 18.95
CA THR A 8 -11.77 -15.22 19.32
C THR A 8 -11.14 -14.29 18.28
N LEU A 9 -11.95 -13.53 17.56
CA LEU A 9 -11.47 -12.52 16.63
C LEU A 9 -11.21 -11.20 17.36
N LYS A 10 -10.33 -10.35 16.82
CA LYS A 10 -10.16 -8.97 17.29
C LYS A 10 -10.79 -8.02 16.28
N THR A 11 -11.63 -7.11 16.78
CA THR A 11 -12.12 -5.97 16.00
C THR A 11 -10.97 -5.03 15.63
N ALA A 12 -11.20 -4.12 14.67
CA ALA A 12 -10.24 -3.08 14.29
C ALA A 12 -9.83 -2.16 15.45
N CYS A 13 -10.64 -2.06 16.51
CA CYS A 13 -10.30 -1.33 17.74
C CYS A 13 -9.63 -2.20 18.83
N GLY A 14 -9.19 -3.42 18.46
CA GLY A 14 -8.48 -4.34 19.34
C GLY A 14 -9.35 -5.08 20.36
N LYS A 15 -10.67 -4.81 20.41
CA LYS A 15 -11.58 -5.52 21.31
C LYS A 15 -11.79 -6.96 20.83
N PRO A 16 -11.65 -7.96 21.72
CA PRO A 16 -11.95 -9.35 21.39
C PRO A 16 -13.46 -9.55 21.20
N VAL A 17 -13.83 -10.32 20.19
CA VAL A 17 -15.20 -10.73 19.91
C VAL A 17 -15.20 -12.25 19.78
N ALA A 18 -15.94 -12.90 20.68
CA ALA A 18 -16.14 -14.34 20.63
C ALA A 18 -17.25 -14.68 19.63
N ALA A 19 -17.00 -15.68 18.79
CA ALA A 19 -18.05 -16.28 17.98
C ALA A 19 -19.06 -16.99 18.88
N SER A 20 -20.35 -16.78 18.64
CA SER A 20 -21.44 -17.55 19.28
C SER A 20 -21.46 -19.01 18.84
N GLY A 21 -20.84 -19.32 17.71
CA GLY A 21 -20.62 -20.69 17.23
C GLY A 21 -20.21 -20.72 15.76
N ARG A 22 -20.24 -21.90 15.16
CA ARG A 22 -19.98 -22.14 13.74
C ARG A 22 -21.27 -22.62 13.05
N CYS A 23 -21.45 -22.27 11.79
CA CYS A 23 -22.48 -22.85 10.94
C CYS A 23 -21.91 -23.11 9.54
N VAL A 24 -22.46 -24.09 8.82
CA VAL A 24 -22.09 -24.33 7.42
C VAL A 24 -23.20 -23.79 6.54
N LEU A 25 -22.87 -22.87 5.64
CA LEU A 25 -23.81 -22.30 4.68
C LEU A 25 -23.38 -22.66 3.26
N LYS A 26 -24.35 -22.97 2.41
CA LYS A 26 -24.11 -23.15 0.97
C LYS A 26 -24.11 -21.79 0.30
N VAL A 27 -22.98 -21.42 -0.30
CA VAL A 27 -22.82 -20.16 -1.04
C VAL A 27 -22.82 -20.49 -2.54
N ASN A 28 -23.67 -19.81 -3.30
CA ASN A 28 -23.67 -19.89 -4.75
C ASN A 28 -22.68 -18.85 -5.30
N LEU A 29 -21.65 -19.34 -5.98
CA LEU A 29 -20.60 -18.54 -6.59
C LEU A 29 -20.60 -18.83 -8.09
N ASN A 30 -21.12 -17.88 -8.88
CA ASN A 30 -21.21 -17.99 -10.33
C ASN A 30 -21.82 -19.33 -10.84
N GLY A 31 -22.91 -19.78 -10.21
CA GLY A 31 -23.60 -21.02 -10.56
C GLY A 31 -23.07 -22.28 -9.86
N THR A 32 -21.93 -22.19 -9.18
CA THR A 32 -21.36 -23.30 -8.39
C THR A 32 -21.73 -23.13 -6.92
N VAL A 33 -22.48 -24.09 -6.35
CA VAL A 33 -22.91 -24.06 -4.95
C VAL A 33 -21.95 -24.88 -4.10
N LYS A 34 -21.17 -24.23 -3.22
CA LYS A 34 -20.25 -24.91 -2.28
C LYS A 34 -20.58 -24.60 -0.82
N PRO A 35 -20.44 -25.58 0.10
CA PRO A 35 -20.58 -25.35 1.53
C PRO A 35 -19.33 -24.68 2.08
N PHE A 36 -19.51 -23.62 2.87
CA PHE A 36 -18.45 -22.95 3.63
C PHE A 36 -18.83 -22.88 5.10
N GLU A 37 -17.83 -23.03 5.98
CA GLU A 37 -17.98 -22.82 7.41
C GLU A 37 -17.91 -21.32 7.73
N PHE A 38 -18.87 -20.81 8.48
CA PHE A 38 -18.99 -19.45 8.93
C PHE A 38 -18.97 -19.39 10.46
N LEU A 39 -18.30 -18.37 10.99
CA LEU A 39 -18.41 -17.99 12.39
C LEU A 39 -19.65 -17.11 12.57
N VAL A 40 -20.49 -17.48 13.52
CA VAL A 40 -21.71 -16.74 13.86
C VAL A 40 -21.40 -15.78 15.00
N PHE A 41 -21.69 -14.50 14.78
CA PHE A 41 -21.54 -13.46 15.79
C PHE A 41 -22.91 -12.90 16.19
N PRO A 42 -23.09 -12.52 17.47
CA PRO A 42 -24.37 -12.01 17.95
C PRO A 42 -24.66 -10.60 17.41
N GLN A 43 -23.63 -9.85 17.03
CA GLN A 43 -23.72 -8.55 16.37
C GLN A 43 -22.70 -8.47 15.25
N CYS A 44 -23.17 -8.27 14.03
CA CYS A 44 -22.36 -8.03 12.84
C CYS A 44 -22.92 -6.80 12.11
N SER A 45 -22.05 -5.96 11.54
CA SER A 45 -22.47 -4.77 10.80
C SER A 45 -23.19 -5.10 9.49
N HIS A 46 -23.01 -6.31 8.99
CA HIS A 46 -23.60 -6.83 7.76
C HIS A 46 -24.16 -8.23 7.99
N GLN A 47 -25.07 -8.66 7.12
CA GLN A 47 -25.66 -10.01 7.20
C GLN A 47 -24.61 -11.11 7.01
N MET A 48 -23.58 -10.85 6.20
CA MET A 48 -22.46 -11.75 5.95
C MET A 48 -21.22 -10.91 5.64
N ILE A 49 -20.07 -11.31 6.17
CA ILE A 49 -18.78 -10.72 5.84
C ILE A 49 -17.89 -11.86 5.36
N LEU A 50 -17.39 -11.75 4.13
CA LEU A 50 -16.39 -12.66 3.59
C LEU A 50 -15.01 -12.13 4.01
N GLY A 51 -14.33 -12.90 4.86
CA GLY A 51 -13.02 -12.54 5.37
C GLY A 51 -11.90 -12.83 4.37
N TRP A 52 -10.69 -12.44 4.76
CA TRP A 52 -9.47 -12.70 3.99
C TRP A 52 -9.10 -14.20 3.93
N ASP A 53 -9.65 -15.00 4.83
CA ASP A 53 -9.63 -16.46 4.81
C ASP A 53 -10.45 -17.02 3.64
N PHE A 54 -11.67 -16.52 3.43
CA PHE A 54 -12.51 -16.90 2.28
C PHE A 54 -11.82 -16.57 0.96
N PHE A 55 -11.35 -15.33 0.80
CA PHE A 55 -10.70 -14.90 -0.44
C PHE A 55 -9.42 -15.70 -0.74
N ARG A 56 -8.67 -16.12 0.29
CA ARG A 56 -7.52 -17.02 0.13
C ARG A 56 -7.93 -18.45 -0.21
N ALA A 57 -9.04 -18.94 0.35
CA ALA A 57 -9.53 -20.30 0.06
C ALA A 57 -10.10 -20.45 -1.35
N THR A 58 -10.51 -19.33 -1.97
CA THR A 58 -11.10 -19.30 -3.31
C THR A 58 -10.21 -18.64 -4.36
N ASP A 59 -8.94 -18.36 -4.02
CA ASP A 59 -7.99 -17.60 -4.83
C ASP A 59 -8.63 -16.40 -5.54
N ALA A 60 -9.34 -15.60 -4.75
CA ALA A 60 -10.13 -14.49 -5.25
C ALA A 60 -9.24 -13.33 -5.71
N VAL A 61 -9.45 -12.89 -6.94
CA VAL A 61 -8.90 -11.67 -7.53
C VAL A 61 -9.95 -10.57 -7.47
N ILE A 62 -9.63 -9.48 -6.77
CA ILE A 62 -10.49 -8.30 -6.69
C ILE A 62 -9.99 -7.27 -7.71
N ASP A 63 -10.71 -7.10 -8.82
CA ASP A 63 -10.45 -6.02 -9.79
C ASP A 63 -11.29 -4.79 -9.42
N CYS A 64 -10.70 -3.90 -8.61
CA CYS A 64 -11.34 -2.65 -8.22
C CYS A 64 -11.56 -1.67 -9.37
N GLY A 65 -10.86 -1.83 -10.50
CA GLY A 65 -11.02 -0.98 -11.68
C GLY A 65 -12.24 -1.35 -12.51
N LYS A 66 -12.60 -2.62 -12.52
CA LYS A 66 -13.80 -3.16 -13.19
C LYS A 66 -14.99 -3.39 -12.25
N GLU A 67 -14.80 -3.18 -10.94
CA GLU A 67 -15.77 -3.53 -9.90
C GLU A 67 -16.13 -5.03 -9.91
N GLU A 68 -15.17 -5.89 -10.27
CA GLU A 68 -15.36 -7.33 -10.42
C GLU A 68 -14.61 -8.12 -9.33
N LEU A 69 -15.27 -9.14 -8.79
CA LEU A 69 -14.65 -10.19 -7.98
C LEU A 69 -14.55 -11.44 -8.84
N GLN A 70 -13.35 -11.77 -9.30
CA GLN A 70 -13.08 -12.98 -10.05
C GLN A 70 -12.56 -14.03 -9.07
N LEU A 71 -13.28 -15.12 -8.92
CA LEU A 71 -12.76 -16.28 -8.20
C LEU A 71 -12.01 -17.12 -9.23
N ALA A 72 -10.81 -17.61 -8.89
CA ALA A 72 -10.16 -18.61 -9.72
C ALA A 72 -11.18 -19.72 -9.97
N GLU A 73 -11.33 -20.15 -11.23
CA GLU A 73 -12.18 -21.29 -11.57
C GLU A 73 -11.87 -22.39 -10.55
N ILE A 74 -12.84 -22.71 -9.70
CA ILE A 74 -12.66 -23.80 -8.77
C ILE A 74 -12.75 -25.04 -9.63
N LEU A 75 -11.60 -25.42 -10.18
CA LEU A 75 -11.40 -26.70 -10.83
C LEU A 75 -11.91 -27.74 -9.83
N PRO A 76 -12.79 -28.66 -10.25
CA PRO A 76 -13.19 -29.77 -9.41
C PRO A 76 -11.92 -30.45 -8.87
N ASP A 77 -12.00 -30.99 -7.64
CA ASP A 77 -10.93 -31.60 -6.84
C ASP A 77 -10.21 -32.79 -7.52
N ASN A 78 -9.78 -32.65 -8.77
CA ASN A 78 -9.10 -33.61 -9.63
C ASN A 78 -8.32 -32.86 -10.70
N ILE A 79 -7.29 -32.10 -10.30
CA ILE A 79 -6.12 -31.83 -11.16
C ILE A 79 -4.87 -32.08 -10.32
N THR A 80 -4.61 -33.36 -10.08
CA THR A 80 -3.26 -33.86 -10.31
C THR A 80 -3.08 -34.04 -11.81
N SER A 81 -1.89 -33.64 -12.30
CA SER A 81 -1.33 -33.74 -13.66
C SER A 81 -1.64 -32.52 -14.55
N ASP A 82 -0.72 -31.57 -14.79
CA ASP A 82 0.70 -31.75 -15.14
C ASP A 82 1.61 -30.58 -14.73
N LYS A 83 1.71 -30.27 -13.42
CA LYS A 83 2.81 -29.44 -12.89
C LYS A 83 3.44 -30.17 -11.71
N SER A 84 4.73 -30.50 -11.83
CA SER A 84 5.46 -31.20 -10.78
C SER A 84 5.79 -30.22 -9.65
N ASP A 85 4.82 -30.02 -8.75
CA ASP A 85 5.04 -29.33 -7.48
C ASP A 85 5.81 -30.25 -6.55
N PHE A 86 7.04 -29.89 -6.23
CA PHE A 86 7.93 -30.65 -5.37
C PHE A 86 8.00 -30.04 -3.97
N SER A 87 7.94 -30.86 -2.94
CA SER A 87 8.18 -30.40 -1.56
C SER A 87 9.67 -30.25 -1.28
N LEU A 88 10.09 -29.17 -0.64
CA LEU A 88 11.47 -28.96 -0.21
C LEU A 88 11.60 -29.21 1.28
N PHE A 89 12.55 -30.08 1.66
CA PHE A 89 12.77 -30.46 3.04
C PHE A 89 14.06 -29.85 3.59
N ALA A 90 14.09 -29.47 4.86
CA ALA A 90 15.30 -28.99 5.52
C ALA A 90 16.40 -30.06 5.51
N GLU A 91 17.60 -29.73 5.02
CA GLU A 91 18.71 -30.69 4.87
C GLU A 91 19.36 -31.06 6.22
N ALA A 92 19.31 -30.14 7.19
CA ALA A 92 19.88 -30.28 8.53
C ALA A 92 18.97 -29.62 9.57
N ASP A 93 19.35 -29.75 10.84
CA ASP A 93 18.71 -29.00 11.93
C ASP A 93 19.19 -27.54 11.89
N TYR A 94 18.25 -26.60 11.81
CA TYR A 94 18.54 -25.17 11.79
C TYR A 94 17.90 -24.47 12.99
N LEU A 95 18.73 -23.88 13.84
CA LEU A 95 18.28 -22.92 14.83
C LEU A 95 18.23 -21.53 14.18
N ILE A 96 17.04 -20.93 14.14
CA ILE A 96 16.80 -19.57 13.67
C ILE A 96 16.57 -18.70 14.91
N GLU A 97 17.45 -17.75 15.17
CA GLU A 97 17.36 -16.88 16.34
C GLU A 97 16.10 -15.99 16.30
N ALA A 98 15.63 -15.54 17.46
CA ALA A 98 14.49 -14.63 17.56
C ALA A 98 14.72 -13.34 16.74
N ASN A 99 13.71 -12.91 15.98
CA ASN A 99 13.76 -11.71 15.13
C ASN A 99 14.97 -11.65 14.17
N SER A 100 15.42 -12.81 13.68
CA SER A 100 16.53 -12.90 12.72
C SER A 100 16.09 -13.56 11.41
N ALA A 101 16.94 -13.44 10.39
CA ALA A 101 16.82 -14.21 9.17
C ALA A 101 18.08 -15.05 8.98
N LYS A 102 17.90 -16.30 8.56
CA LYS A 102 19.01 -17.25 8.34
C LYS A 102 18.79 -18.02 7.06
N GLN A 103 19.86 -18.16 6.28
CA GLN A 103 19.84 -19.00 5.10
C GLN A 103 20.01 -20.46 5.50
N ILE A 104 19.15 -21.33 4.97
CA ILE A 104 19.17 -22.77 5.20
C ILE A 104 19.27 -23.51 3.85
N CYS A 105 19.79 -24.73 3.88
CA CYS A 105 19.81 -25.61 2.72
C CYS A 105 18.61 -26.54 2.76
N THR A 106 18.05 -26.78 1.58
CA THR A 106 16.95 -27.73 1.39
C THR A 106 17.38 -28.85 0.48
N PHE A 107 16.69 -29.98 0.56
CA PHE A 107 16.95 -31.13 -0.29
C PHE A 107 15.66 -31.86 -0.65
N ASN A 108 15.53 -32.24 -1.92
CA ASN A 108 14.58 -33.24 -2.38
C ASN A 108 15.25 -34.06 -3.51
N PRO A 109 15.41 -35.39 -3.35
CA PRO A 109 16.07 -36.25 -4.34
C PRO A 109 15.27 -36.42 -5.65
N ASP A 110 13.98 -36.10 -5.64
CA ASP A 110 13.09 -36.27 -6.79
C ASP A 110 13.15 -35.08 -7.76
N ILE A 111 13.91 -34.03 -7.43
CA ILE A 111 14.08 -32.82 -8.25
C ILE A 111 15.39 -32.93 -9.03
N GLU A 112 15.29 -32.93 -10.36
CA GLU A 112 16.45 -32.82 -11.26
C GLU A 112 17.05 -31.40 -11.21
N ASP A 113 18.17 -31.19 -11.90
CA ASP A 113 18.79 -29.86 -11.97
C ASP A 113 17.89 -28.90 -12.75
N VAL A 114 17.52 -27.77 -12.12
CA VAL A 114 16.65 -26.75 -12.71
C VAL A 114 17.28 -25.38 -12.54
N ASP A 115 17.50 -24.67 -13.65
CA ASP A 115 18.12 -23.35 -13.66
C ASP A 115 17.24 -22.28 -12.99
N GLU A 116 15.92 -22.32 -13.19
CA GLU A 116 14.98 -21.37 -12.57
C GLU A 116 13.72 -22.09 -12.09
N ALA A 117 13.53 -22.11 -10.76
CA ALA A 117 12.33 -22.65 -10.12
C ALA A 117 11.73 -21.65 -9.14
N LEU A 118 10.40 -21.58 -9.07
CA LEU A 118 9.69 -20.75 -8.10
C LEU A 118 9.53 -21.53 -6.81
N VAL A 119 10.00 -20.96 -5.70
CA VAL A 119 9.80 -21.53 -4.38
C VAL A 119 8.86 -20.65 -3.57
N ILE A 120 7.85 -21.26 -2.97
CA ILE A 120 6.88 -20.63 -2.09
C ILE A 120 6.95 -21.30 -0.72
N GLY A 121 7.18 -20.51 0.33
CA GLY A 121 7.22 -21.00 1.70
C GLY A 121 5.94 -21.68 2.15
N ASP A 122 6.07 -22.73 2.98
CA ASP A 122 4.93 -23.39 3.61
C ASP A 122 4.20 -22.41 4.54
N LYS A 123 2.91 -22.18 4.26
CA LYS A 123 2.06 -21.25 5.02
C LYS A 123 1.85 -21.74 6.47
N ILE A 124 1.95 -23.04 6.72
CA ILE A 124 1.81 -23.64 8.06
C ILE A 124 2.93 -23.15 8.98
N LEU A 125 4.16 -23.05 8.48
CA LEU A 125 5.31 -22.55 9.26
C LEU A 125 5.09 -21.11 9.74
N MET A 126 4.49 -20.27 8.90
CA MET A 126 4.19 -18.88 9.28
C MET A 126 3.05 -18.83 10.29
N CYS A 127 2.00 -19.64 10.11
CA CYS A 127 0.84 -19.67 11.01
C CYS A 127 1.16 -20.25 12.39
N GLU A 128 1.99 -21.29 12.47
CA GLU A 128 2.24 -22.01 13.73
C GLU A 128 3.53 -21.58 14.44
N ARG A 129 4.55 -21.16 13.69
CA ARG A 129 5.91 -20.89 14.23
C ARG A 129 6.42 -19.49 13.96
N GLU A 130 5.62 -18.65 13.31
CA GLU A 130 6.01 -17.30 12.85
C GLU A 130 7.30 -17.32 12.01
N LEU A 131 7.53 -18.42 11.29
CA LEU A 131 8.63 -18.60 10.35
C LEU A 131 8.12 -18.35 8.93
N SER A 132 8.74 -17.42 8.21
CA SER A 132 8.38 -17.11 6.83
C SER A 132 9.54 -17.38 5.90
N ILE A 133 9.23 -18.02 4.77
CA ILE A 133 10.14 -18.15 3.64
C ILE A 133 9.57 -17.28 2.52
N PRO A 134 10.30 -16.25 2.06
CA PRO A 134 9.83 -15.38 1.00
C PRO A 134 9.74 -16.17 -0.31
N ALA A 135 8.73 -15.85 -1.12
CA ALA A 135 8.65 -16.38 -2.48
C ALA A 135 9.92 -15.97 -3.25
N SER A 136 10.64 -16.95 -3.79
CA SER A 136 11.99 -16.76 -4.34
C SER A 136 12.15 -17.56 -5.62
N ILE A 137 12.89 -17.03 -6.58
CA ILE A 137 13.38 -17.80 -7.72
C ILE A 137 14.75 -18.38 -7.33
N VAL A 138 14.91 -19.69 -7.47
CA VAL A 138 16.13 -20.39 -7.09
C VAL A 138 16.60 -21.33 -8.19
N ASN A 139 17.90 -21.56 -8.22
CA ASN A 139 18.52 -22.62 -9.00
C ASN A 139 18.59 -23.85 -8.11
N VAL A 140 18.22 -25.01 -8.66
CA VAL A 140 18.31 -26.30 -7.98
C VAL A 140 19.44 -27.09 -8.59
N GLU A 141 20.40 -27.47 -7.76
CA GLU A 141 21.53 -28.32 -8.15
C GLU A 141 21.52 -29.59 -7.29
N SER A 142 21.46 -30.75 -7.92
CA SER A 142 21.36 -32.08 -7.33
C SER A 142 20.24 -32.16 -6.28
N GLY A 143 19.07 -31.59 -6.60
CA GLY A 143 17.92 -31.53 -5.72
C GLY A 143 18.08 -30.59 -4.51
N ARG A 144 19.12 -29.74 -4.48
CA ARG A 144 19.41 -28.82 -3.38
C ARG A 144 19.25 -27.37 -3.80
N CYS A 145 18.72 -26.56 -2.88
CA CYS A 145 18.72 -25.11 -3.03
C CYS A 145 18.85 -24.44 -1.65
N LYS A 146 19.15 -23.13 -1.65
CA LYS A 146 19.28 -22.34 -0.42
C LYS A 146 18.12 -21.38 -0.30
N LEU A 147 17.44 -21.41 0.85
CA LEU A 147 16.30 -20.55 1.14
C LEU A 147 16.58 -19.66 2.34
N TRP A 148 16.09 -18.42 2.28
CA TRP A 148 16.05 -17.55 3.46
C TRP A 148 14.84 -17.91 4.31
N VAL A 149 15.06 -18.09 5.61
CA VAL A 149 13.98 -18.20 6.59
C VAL A 149 14.06 -17.03 7.55
N THR A 150 12.97 -16.30 7.70
CA THR A 150 12.82 -15.21 8.65
C THR A 150 11.99 -15.67 9.85
N ASN A 151 12.54 -15.52 11.05
CA ASN A 151 11.85 -15.77 12.30
C ASN A 151 11.29 -14.47 12.86
N PHE A 152 9.98 -14.29 12.77
CA PHE A 152 9.29 -13.12 13.34
C PHE A 152 8.97 -13.28 14.82
N SER A 153 9.19 -14.46 15.41
CA SER A 153 8.94 -14.69 16.82
C SER A 153 10.01 -14.10 17.71
N ARG A 154 9.63 -13.83 18.96
CA ARG A 154 10.53 -13.40 20.03
C ARG A 154 11.33 -14.56 20.65
N GLN A 155 11.21 -15.77 20.12
CA GLN A 155 11.88 -16.97 20.61
C GLN A 155 12.72 -17.60 19.50
N ASN A 156 13.77 -18.34 19.87
CA ASN A 156 14.55 -19.09 18.89
C ASN A 156 13.70 -20.26 18.39
N GLN A 157 13.64 -20.45 17.07
CA GLN A 157 12.87 -21.51 16.42
C GLN A 157 13.82 -22.56 15.87
N LEU A 158 13.54 -23.83 16.17
CA LEU A 158 14.26 -24.96 15.58
C LEU A 158 13.46 -25.49 14.39
N ILE A 159 14.12 -25.58 13.24
CA ILE A 159 13.66 -26.32 12.06
C ILE A 159 14.41 -27.66 12.05
N PRO A 160 13.75 -28.77 12.40
CA PRO A 160 14.37 -30.08 12.32
C PRO A 160 14.65 -30.50 10.87
N LYS A 161 15.71 -31.28 10.68
CA LYS A 161 15.99 -31.97 9.42
C LYS A 161 14.77 -32.78 8.96
N GLY A 162 14.45 -32.68 7.67
CA GLY A 162 13.39 -33.47 7.03
C GLY A 162 11.98 -32.89 7.16
N ILE A 163 11.80 -31.74 7.83
CA ILE A 163 10.53 -31.00 7.80
C ILE A 163 10.36 -30.34 6.42
N ASN A 164 9.15 -30.42 5.88
CA ASN A 164 8.77 -29.65 4.70
C ASN A 164 8.72 -28.16 5.07
N ILE A 165 9.40 -27.35 4.28
CA ILE A 165 9.52 -25.92 4.52
C ILE A 165 9.01 -25.08 3.35
N ALA A 166 8.95 -25.63 2.15
CA ALA A 166 8.51 -24.88 0.98
C ALA A 166 8.04 -25.83 -0.13
N CYS A 167 7.24 -25.29 -1.04
CA CYS A 167 6.88 -25.93 -2.29
C CYS A 167 7.69 -25.30 -3.43
N LEU A 168 8.18 -26.13 -4.34
CA LEU A 168 8.88 -25.75 -5.55
C LEU A 168 8.03 -26.08 -6.76
N THR A 169 7.84 -25.10 -7.63
CA THR A 169 7.16 -25.25 -8.91
C THR A 169 8.17 -24.94 -10.01
N THR A 170 8.34 -25.88 -10.95
CA THR A 170 9.17 -25.66 -12.12
C THR A 170 8.54 -24.58 -12.99
N ILE A 171 9.36 -23.66 -13.49
CA ILE A 171 8.88 -22.57 -14.33
C ILE A 171 9.09 -22.98 -15.80
N GLU A 172 8.02 -22.95 -16.59
CA GLU A 172 8.15 -23.12 -18.05
C GLU A 172 8.82 -21.88 -18.64
N ASN A 173 9.70 -22.08 -19.63
CA ASN A 173 10.52 -21.02 -20.26
C ASN A 173 9.73 -19.84 -20.86
N ASP A 174 8.40 -19.94 -20.96
CA ASP A 174 7.50 -18.86 -21.44
C ASP A 174 6.56 -18.29 -20.37
N ALA A 175 6.60 -18.80 -19.12
CA ALA A 175 5.73 -18.33 -18.03
C ALA A 175 6.29 -17.13 -17.26
N ILE A 176 7.60 -16.85 -17.40
CA ILE A 176 8.22 -15.64 -16.86
C ILE A 176 8.05 -14.53 -17.89
N CYS A 177 7.04 -13.68 -17.73
CA CYS A 177 7.05 -12.37 -18.37
C CYS A 177 8.25 -11.59 -17.84
N SER A 178 9.37 -11.68 -18.54
CA SER A 178 10.50 -10.79 -18.34
C SER A 178 9.99 -9.36 -18.47
N LEU A 179 10.12 -8.57 -17.40
CA LEU A 179 10.02 -7.11 -17.47
C LEU A 179 11.23 -6.49 -18.21
N LYS A 180 11.94 -7.27 -19.03
CA LYS A 180 12.77 -6.76 -20.11
C LYS A 180 11.95 -6.91 -21.38
N GLY A 181 11.35 -5.79 -21.78
CA GLY A 181 10.63 -5.71 -23.04
C GLY A 181 11.56 -6.06 -24.19
N GLU A 182 11.20 -7.09 -24.93
CA GLU A 182 11.50 -7.15 -26.36
C GLU A 182 10.29 -6.57 -27.09
N ASP A 183 10.62 -5.62 -27.95
CA ASP A 183 9.67 -4.76 -28.62
C ASP A 183 8.90 -5.52 -29.69
N GLN A 184 7.57 -5.60 -29.54
CA GLN A 184 6.64 -5.61 -30.67
C GLN A 184 5.49 -4.62 -30.43
N GLU A 185 5.61 -3.50 -31.14
CA GLU A 185 4.56 -2.71 -31.82
C GLU A 185 3.36 -2.09 -31.09
N ASP A 186 3.28 -2.09 -29.75
CA ASP A 186 2.34 -1.18 -29.03
C ASP A 186 3.05 -0.08 -28.20
N SER A 187 4.18 0.38 -28.73
CA SER A 187 4.97 1.45 -28.14
C SER A 187 4.50 2.83 -28.62
N LYS A 188 3.61 3.48 -27.84
CA LYS A 188 3.63 4.96 -27.77
C LYS A 188 3.06 5.66 -26.54
N GLU A 189 2.32 5.01 -25.63
CA GLU A 189 1.71 5.78 -24.52
C GLU A 189 2.14 5.41 -23.08
N HIS A 190 2.83 4.29 -22.84
CA HIS A 190 3.13 3.86 -21.45
C HIS A 190 4.62 3.78 -21.05
N LYS A 191 5.59 3.95 -21.97
CA LYS A 191 7.04 3.97 -21.66
C LYS A 191 7.61 5.39 -21.45
N THR A 192 6.98 6.20 -20.60
CA THR A 192 7.67 7.38 -20.04
C THR A 192 7.34 7.54 -18.55
N ARG A 193 7.52 6.48 -17.77
CA ARG A 193 7.79 6.66 -16.34
C ARG A 193 9.17 7.29 -16.23
N SER A 194 9.23 8.56 -15.85
CA SER A 194 10.49 9.26 -15.60
C SER A 194 11.21 8.58 -14.44
N ARG A 195 12.11 7.65 -14.74
CA ARG A 195 13.15 7.23 -13.78
C ARG A 195 13.84 8.49 -13.29
N ILE A 196 13.99 8.65 -11.98
CA ILE A 196 14.92 9.65 -11.46
C ILE A 196 16.30 9.21 -11.93
N THR A 197 16.95 10.03 -12.76
CA THR A 197 18.32 9.75 -13.18
C THR A 197 19.22 9.82 -11.96
N ARG A 198 20.11 8.83 -11.78
CA ARG A 198 21.17 8.80 -10.76
C ARG A 198 21.92 10.13 -10.61
N GLU A 199 22.04 10.89 -11.70
CA GLU A 199 22.61 12.23 -11.76
C GLU A 199 21.86 13.28 -10.91
N LYS A 200 20.53 13.21 -10.82
CA LYS A 200 19.71 14.11 -9.98
C LYS A 200 19.84 13.78 -8.49
N LEU A 201 20.04 12.51 -8.14
CA LEU A 201 20.25 12.06 -6.75
C LEU A 201 21.68 12.28 -6.27
N LYS A 202 22.68 12.24 -7.18
CA LYS A 202 24.09 12.55 -6.88
C LYS A 202 24.31 13.98 -6.36
N GLY A 203 23.41 14.92 -6.65
CA GLY A 203 23.49 16.29 -6.10
C GLY A 203 23.07 16.39 -4.63
N VAL A 204 22.46 15.34 -4.07
CA VAL A 204 21.94 15.30 -2.69
C VAL A 204 22.81 14.43 -1.79
N LEU A 205 23.65 13.56 -2.37
CA LEU A 205 24.46 12.58 -1.66
C LEU A 205 25.96 12.87 -1.83
N GLY A 206 26.78 12.51 -0.84
CA GLY A 206 28.23 12.71 -0.86
C GLY A 206 28.94 11.98 -2.01
N ALA A 207 30.13 12.47 -2.39
CA ALA A 207 30.93 11.89 -3.49
C ALA A 207 31.46 10.48 -3.17
N GLU A 208 31.68 10.18 -1.89
CA GLU A 208 32.02 8.85 -1.39
C GLU A 208 30.85 8.31 -0.57
N LEU A 209 30.35 7.16 -0.98
CA LEU A 209 29.18 6.52 -0.38
C LEU A 209 29.63 5.23 0.31
N THR A 210 29.29 5.09 1.58
CA THR A 210 29.36 3.86 2.37
C THR A 210 28.53 2.74 1.73
N SER A 211 28.73 1.48 2.16
CA SER A 211 27.93 0.34 1.68
C SER A 211 26.43 0.56 1.90
N PHE A 212 26.04 1.09 3.06
CA PHE A 212 24.65 1.43 3.39
C PHE A 212 24.07 2.51 2.46
N GLU A 213 24.83 3.56 2.15
CA GLU A 213 24.37 4.62 1.24
C GLU A 213 24.18 4.12 -0.20
N LYS A 214 24.93 3.10 -0.63
CA LYS A 214 24.74 2.46 -1.94
C LYS A 214 23.43 1.67 -2.01
N GLU A 215 23.09 0.94 -0.94
CA GLU A 215 21.81 0.24 -0.84
C GLU A 215 20.62 1.21 -0.77
N LEU A 216 20.75 2.28 0.02
CA LEU A 216 19.75 3.34 0.08
C LEU A 216 19.54 4.01 -1.28
N LEU A 217 20.62 4.24 -2.04
CA LEU A 217 20.53 4.76 -3.40
C LEU A 217 19.72 3.86 -4.32
N HIS A 218 19.95 2.55 -4.26
CA HIS A 218 19.17 1.60 -5.05
C HIS A 218 17.68 1.69 -4.70
N LEU A 219 17.35 1.79 -3.41
CA LEU A 219 15.98 1.99 -2.95
C LEU A 219 15.36 3.31 -3.46
N LEU A 220 16.11 4.40 -3.42
CA LEU A 220 15.65 5.70 -3.92
C LEU A 220 15.48 5.72 -5.45
N GLU A 221 16.30 4.95 -6.18
CA GLU A 221 16.17 4.76 -7.63
C GLU A 221 14.96 3.89 -7.98
N GLU A 222 14.72 2.82 -7.22
CA GLU A 222 13.58 1.91 -7.38
C GLU A 222 12.26 2.67 -7.19
N PHE A 223 12.14 3.44 -6.11
CA PHE A 223 10.96 4.24 -5.80
C PHE A 223 11.04 5.67 -6.35
N GLY A 224 11.80 5.89 -7.43
CA GLY A 224 11.99 7.24 -7.97
C GLY A 224 10.70 7.90 -8.48
N ASP A 225 9.65 7.14 -8.74
CA ASP A 225 8.36 7.68 -9.16
C ASP A 225 7.56 8.36 -8.04
N ILE A 226 7.85 8.07 -6.76
CA ILE A 226 7.14 8.67 -5.61
C ILE A 226 7.60 10.09 -5.29
N PHE A 227 8.82 10.46 -5.69
CA PHE A 227 9.41 11.74 -5.31
C PHE A 227 9.10 12.84 -6.34
N ASP A 228 8.83 14.06 -5.85
CA ASP A 228 8.66 15.29 -6.66
C ASP A 228 10.00 15.82 -7.24
N ILE A 229 10.87 14.93 -7.73
CA ILE A 229 12.17 15.28 -8.34
C ILE A 229 12.03 15.45 -9.85
N ASN A 230 11.04 14.76 -10.43
CA ASN A 230 10.65 14.93 -11.82
C ASN A 230 9.42 15.82 -11.86
N LYS A 231 9.60 17.10 -12.28
CA LYS A 231 8.53 18.12 -12.47
C LYS A 231 7.33 17.71 -13.37
N LYS A 232 7.32 16.46 -13.84
CA LYS A 232 6.23 15.82 -14.60
C LYS A 232 5.43 14.83 -13.74
N SER A 233 5.71 14.74 -12.44
CA SER A 233 4.99 13.87 -11.50
C SER A 233 3.49 14.10 -11.66
N ARG A 234 2.79 13.04 -12.09
CA ARG A 234 1.33 13.01 -12.14
C ARG A 234 0.83 13.27 -10.73
N LYS A 235 -0.21 14.10 -10.63
CA LYS A 235 -0.89 14.47 -9.39
C LYS A 235 -1.22 13.20 -8.61
N SER A 236 -0.46 12.87 -7.56
CA SER A 236 -0.84 11.78 -6.67
C SER A 236 -2.05 12.26 -5.88
N ARG A 237 -3.22 11.81 -6.29
CA ARG A 237 -4.46 12.03 -5.56
C ARG A 237 -4.61 10.89 -4.58
N CYS A 238 -4.90 11.21 -3.32
CA CYS A 238 -5.32 10.23 -2.35
C CYS A 238 -6.72 9.74 -2.76
N ASN A 239 -6.84 8.46 -3.08
CA ASN A 239 -8.10 7.80 -3.40
C ASN A 239 -8.82 7.26 -2.15
N ALA A 240 -8.15 7.24 -1.00
CA ALA A 240 -8.68 6.67 0.23
C ALA A 240 -9.71 7.56 0.94
N VAL A 241 -9.59 8.88 0.82
CA VAL A 241 -10.45 9.82 1.56
C VAL A 241 -10.68 11.11 0.77
N LYS A 242 -11.90 11.64 0.87
CA LYS A 242 -12.25 13.01 0.46
C LYS A 242 -12.48 13.86 1.70
N HIS A 243 -11.95 15.08 1.70
CA HIS A 243 -12.11 16.03 2.79
C HIS A 243 -13.52 16.63 2.78
N ARG A 244 -14.19 16.60 3.94
CA ARG A 244 -15.49 17.23 4.16
C ARG A 244 -15.37 18.45 5.06
N ILE A 245 -16.16 19.48 4.75
CA ILE A 245 -16.18 20.74 5.49
C ILE A 245 -17.56 20.90 6.12
N GLU A 246 -17.74 20.32 7.31
CA GLU A 246 -18.98 20.46 8.07
C GLU A 246 -19.12 21.90 8.57
N THR A 247 -20.10 22.63 8.03
CA THR A 247 -20.49 23.97 8.50
C THR A 247 -21.76 23.85 9.31
N SER A 248 -21.91 24.65 10.37
CA SER A 248 -23.22 24.84 11.01
C SER A 248 -24.23 25.44 10.02
N ASP A 249 -25.54 25.29 10.26
CA ASP A 249 -26.64 25.77 9.39
C ASP A 249 -26.62 27.29 9.17
N ASN A 250 -25.68 27.76 8.34
CA ASN A 250 -25.46 29.16 8.02
C ASN A 250 -25.61 29.39 6.52
N ALA A 251 -26.07 30.59 6.17
CA ALA A 251 -26.07 31.03 4.78
C ALA A 251 -24.63 31.13 4.22
N PRO A 252 -24.45 30.96 2.90
CA PRO A 252 -23.14 31.09 2.25
C PRO A 252 -22.45 32.42 2.54
N ILE A 253 -21.14 32.36 2.80
CA ILE A 253 -20.33 33.55 3.06
C ILE A 253 -19.79 34.09 1.75
N LYS A 254 -20.21 35.29 1.35
CA LYS A 254 -19.70 36.02 0.19
C LYS A 254 -18.84 37.21 0.61
N GLN A 255 -17.57 37.19 0.26
CA GLN A 255 -16.63 38.28 0.50
C GLN A 255 -16.23 38.94 -0.83
N ARG A 256 -15.87 40.23 -0.76
CA ARG A 256 -15.32 40.96 -1.92
C ARG A 256 -13.81 40.73 -2.00
N PRO A 257 -13.22 40.68 -3.21
CA PRO A 257 -11.77 40.64 -3.36
C PRO A 257 -11.15 41.90 -2.74
N TYR A 258 -9.96 41.74 -2.16
CA TYR A 258 -9.21 42.87 -1.64
C TYR A 258 -8.65 43.72 -2.78
N ARG A 259 -8.39 45.01 -2.51
CA ARG A 259 -7.73 45.88 -3.49
C ARG A 259 -6.29 45.41 -3.68
N THR A 260 -5.92 45.16 -4.92
CA THR A 260 -4.57 44.74 -5.32
C THR A 260 -3.95 45.73 -6.28
N SER A 261 -2.65 45.96 -6.13
CA SER A 261 -1.83 46.70 -7.09
C SER A 261 -1.69 45.93 -8.40
N ALA A 262 -1.22 46.59 -9.47
CA ALA A 262 -1.04 45.95 -10.77
C ALA A 262 -0.03 44.79 -10.73
N THR A 263 1.00 44.89 -9.90
CA THR A 263 2.01 43.83 -9.72
C THR A 263 1.42 42.62 -8.99
N GLU A 264 0.66 42.85 -7.93
CA GLU A 264 -0.05 41.81 -7.18
C GLU A 264 -1.09 41.10 -8.05
N ARG A 265 -1.85 41.85 -8.85
CA ARG A 265 -2.84 41.27 -9.77
C ARG A 265 -2.20 40.32 -10.78
N ARG A 266 -1.04 40.68 -11.35
CA ARG A 266 -0.28 39.79 -12.25
C ARG A 266 0.20 38.54 -11.53
N ALA A 267 0.65 38.66 -10.28
CA ALA A 267 1.07 37.51 -9.49
C ALA A 267 -0.10 36.56 -9.18
N ILE A 268 -1.28 37.11 -8.86
CA ILE A 268 -2.52 36.34 -8.68
C ILE A 268 -2.88 35.60 -9.97
N GLU A 269 -2.94 36.31 -11.10
CA GLU A 269 -3.31 35.72 -12.40
C GLU A 269 -2.38 34.56 -12.78
N ASN A 270 -1.07 34.77 -12.68
CA ASN A 270 -0.08 33.73 -13.01
C ASN A 270 -0.27 32.46 -12.16
N GLU A 271 -0.57 32.62 -10.87
CA GLU A 271 -0.80 31.49 -9.98
C GLU A 271 -2.13 30.79 -10.25
N VAL A 272 -3.19 31.54 -10.56
CA VAL A 272 -4.49 30.99 -10.96
C VAL A 272 -4.34 30.17 -12.23
N GLN A 273 -3.67 30.69 -13.26
CA GLN A 273 -3.42 29.95 -14.51
C GLN A 273 -2.59 28.69 -14.26
N ARG A 274 -1.60 28.75 -13.36
CA ARG A 274 -0.83 27.58 -12.95
C ARG A 274 -1.72 26.54 -12.28
N MET A 275 -2.55 26.93 -11.31
CA MET A 275 -3.45 26.02 -10.59
C MET A 275 -4.54 25.43 -11.50
N LEU A 276 -5.06 26.18 -12.47
CA LEU A 276 -5.98 25.69 -13.50
C LEU A 276 -5.32 24.62 -14.38
N LYS A 277 -4.11 24.91 -14.89
CA LYS A 277 -3.33 23.94 -15.68
C LYS A 277 -2.98 22.70 -14.87
N GLU A 278 -2.75 22.87 -13.58
CA GLU A 278 -2.50 21.80 -12.61
C GLU A 278 -3.80 21.16 -12.07
N ASP A 279 -4.99 21.50 -12.58
CA ASP A 279 -6.29 20.94 -12.14
C ASP A 279 -6.47 20.91 -10.61
N VAL A 280 -5.90 21.92 -9.93
CA VAL A 280 -6.07 22.12 -8.48
C VAL A 280 -7.34 22.93 -8.22
N ILE A 281 -7.73 23.77 -9.17
CA ILE A 281 -8.90 24.63 -9.13
C ILE A 281 -9.67 24.53 -10.44
N GLN A 282 -10.94 24.93 -10.41
CA GLN A 282 -11.80 25.04 -11.59
C GLN A 282 -12.69 26.30 -11.49
N PRO A 283 -13.19 26.84 -12.61
CA PRO A 283 -14.23 27.87 -12.59
C PRO A 283 -15.47 27.39 -11.84
N SER A 284 -16.15 28.29 -11.13
CA SER A 284 -17.30 27.97 -10.30
C SER A 284 -18.25 29.17 -10.16
N ASP A 285 -19.56 28.88 -10.12
CA ASP A 285 -20.62 29.84 -9.81
C ASP A 285 -21.08 29.75 -8.34
N SER A 286 -20.16 29.37 -7.45
CA SER A 286 -20.44 29.14 -6.02
C SER A 286 -21.08 30.37 -5.34
N PRO A 287 -22.07 30.16 -4.45
CA PRO A 287 -22.60 31.23 -3.61
C PRO A 287 -21.59 31.68 -2.53
N TRP A 288 -20.56 30.87 -2.26
CA TRP A 288 -19.46 31.19 -1.35
C TRP A 288 -18.35 31.93 -2.08
N SER A 289 -17.65 32.81 -1.37
CA SER A 289 -16.52 33.53 -1.93
C SER A 289 -15.58 34.01 -0.83
N SER A 290 -14.34 33.50 -0.86
CA SER A 290 -13.24 33.92 0.00
C SER A 290 -12.23 34.76 -0.79
N PRO A 291 -11.72 35.89 -0.27
CA PRO A 291 -10.81 36.74 -1.02
C PRO A 291 -9.39 36.19 -0.98
N VAL A 292 -8.62 36.44 -2.04
CA VAL A 292 -7.20 36.11 -2.11
C VAL A 292 -6.35 37.16 -1.41
N VAL A 293 -5.32 36.70 -0.70
CA VAL A 293 -4.31 37.50 -0.01
C VAL A 293 -2.93 37.05 -0.48
N LEU A 294 -2.08 38.01 -0.83
CA LEU A 294 -0.68 37.74 -1.13
C LEU A 294 0.20 38.06 0.08
N VAL A 295 1.10 37.13 0.41
CA VAL A 295 2.09 37.32 1.48
C VAL A 295 3.48 37.16 0.90
N LYS A 296 4.40 38.09 1.20
CA LYS A 296 5.80 37.92 0.77
C LYS A 296 6.49 36.84 1.60
N LYS A 297 7.11 35.88 0.93
CA LYS A 297 8.07 34.96 1.52
C LYS A 297 9.38 35.69 1.82
N LYS A 298 10.25 35.09 2.66
CA LYS A 298 11.58 35.63 2.98
C LYS A 298 12.48 35.81 1.74
N ASN A 299 12.29 34.97 0.71
CA ASN A 299 13.01 35.04 -0.56
C ASN A 299 12.44 36.10 -1.54
N GLY A 300 11.43 36.89 -1.14
CA GLY A 300 10.81 37.92 -1.96
C GLY A 300 9.68 37.45 -2.88
N GLU A 301 9.47 36.14 -3.02
CA GLU A 301 8.34 35.60 -3.79
C GLU A 301 7.01 35.82 -3.09
N TRP A 302 5.93 35.87 -3.88
CA TRP A 302 4.57 35.91 -3.35
C TRP A 302 4.10 34.50 -2.96
N ARG A 303 3.40 34.41 -1.83
CA ARG A 303 2.60 33.26 -1.43
C ARG A 303 1.14 33.61 -1.67
N PHE A 304 0.51 32.85 -2.56
CA PHE A 304 -0.93 32.91 -2.78
C PHE A 304 -1.64 32.25 -1.62
N CYS A 305 -2.52 32.97 -0.95
CA CYS A 305 -3.32 32.48 0.16
C CYS A 305 -4.78 32.86 -0.05
N VAL A 306 -5.69 31.99 0.36
CA VAL A 306 -7.12 32.29 0.40
C VAL A 306 -7.51 32.56 1.85
N ASP A 307 -8.21 33.66 2.10
CA ASP A 307 -8.63 34.05 3.44
C ASP A 307 -9.89 33.31 3.89
N TYR A 308 -9.72 32.06 4.34
CA TYR A 308 -10.81 31.24 4.88
C TYR A 308 -11.18 31.56 6.33
N ARG A 309 -10.71 32.68 6.93
CA ARG A 309 -10.96 32.95 8.36
C ARG A 309 -12.45 33.02 8.71
N ARG A 310 -13.31 33.47 7.80
CA ARG A 310 -14.76 33.52 8.03
C ARG A 310 -15.40 32.14 7.89
N LEU A 311 -14.97 31.35 6.90
CA LEU A 311 -15.39 29.95 6.75
C LEU A 311 -14.98 29.13 7.99
N ASN A 312 -13.71 29.19 8.38
CA ASN A 312 -13.17 28.46 9.53
C ASN A 312 -13.88 28.76 10.87
N LYS A 313 -14.54 29.92 10.99
CA LYS A 313 -15.32 30.28 12.20
C LYS A 313 -16.63 29.52 12.31
N ILE A 314 -17.25 29.16 11.18
CA ILE A 314 -18.53 28.44 11.13
C ILE A 314 -18.36 26.94 10.88
N THR A 315 -17.16 26.53 10.45
CA THR A 315 -16.77 25.12 10.33
C THR A 315 -16.71 24.48 11.72
N LYS A 316 -17.36 23.33 11.85
CA LYS A 316 -17.30 22.49 13.05
C LYS A 316 -15.87 21.98 13.21
N LYS A 317 -15.29 22.23 14.38
CA LYS A 317 -13.91 21.83 14.68
C LYS A 317 -13.84 20.32 14.88
N ASP A 318 -12.98 19.67 14.12
CA ASP A 318 -12.56 18.31 14.43
C ASP A 318 -11.57 18.37 15.59
N VAL A 319 -11.88 17.67 16.69
CA VAL A 319 -11.02 17.59 17.87
C VAL A 319 -10.32 16.25 17.82
N TYR A 320 -9.37 16.12 16.90
CA TYR A 320 -8.47 14.98 16.87
C TYR A 320 -7.26 15.26 17.78
N PRO A 321 -6.91 14.35 18.71
CA PRO A 321 -5.74 14.54 19.57
C PRO A 321 -4.48 14.39 18.73
N LEU A 322 -3.81 15.52 18.44
CA LEU A 322 -2.44 15.46 17.95
C LEU A 322 -1.54 14.95 19.09
N PRO A 323 -0.68 13.96 18.83
CA PRO A 323 0.26 13.47 19.85
C PRO A 323 1.16 14.62 20.30
N ARG A 324 1.55 14.61 21.58
CA ARG A 324 2.54 15.58 22.06
C ARG A 324 3.88 15.29 21.38
N ILE A 325 4.66 16.35 21.20
CA ILE A 325 6.00 16.22 20.60
C ILE A 325 6.85 15.26 21.45
N ASP A 326 6.79 15.38 22.78
CA ASP A 326 7.51 14.49 23.70
C ASP A 326 7.11 13.03 23.50
N ASP A 327 5.80 12.73 23.44
CA ASP A 327 5.31 11.36 23.20
C ASP A 327 5.82 10.80 21.86
N ALA A 328 5.83 11.63 20.81
CA ALA A 328 6.32 11.25 19.49
C ALA A 328 7.84 10.99 19.49
N LEU A 329 8.61 11.76 20.27
CA LEU A 329 10.06 11.57 20.42
C LEU A 329 10.40 10.35 21.29
N ASP A 330 9.62 10.07 22.32
CA ASP A 330 9.79 8.88 23.16
C ASP A 330 9.59 7.58 22.34
N CYS A 331 8.67 7.59 21.36
CA CYS A 331 8.49 6.48 20.41
C CYS A 331 9.73 6.20 19.56
N LEU A 332 10.63 7.17 19.44
CA LEU A 332 11.87 7.08 18.67
C LEU A 332 13.06 6.63 19.52
N ALA A 333 12.89 6.43 20.83
CA ALA A 333 13.96 6.03 21.74
C ALA A 333 14.59 4.68 21.34
N GLY A 334 15.92 4.63 21.28
CA GLY A 334 16.67 3.43 20.91
C GLY A 334 16.85 3.21 19.41
N ALA A 335 16.15 3.97 18.55
CA ALA A 335 16.43 3.98 17.12
C ALA A 335 17.78 4.65 16.83
N LYS A 336 18.57 4.05 15.94
CA LYS A 336 19.90 4.55 15.54
C LYS A 336 19.90 5.29 14.21
N ASN A 337 18.91 5.01 13.37
CA ASN A 337 18.76 5.58 12.04
C ASN A 337 17.39 6.24 11.95
N PHE A 338 17.35 7.49 11.47
CA PHE A 338 16.13 8.26 11.30
C PHE A 338 15.98 8.63 9.83
N SER A 339 14.77 8.50 9.30
CA SER A 339 14.37 9.04 8.02
C SER A 339 13.22 10.03 8.24
N MET A 340 13.26 11.14 7.51
CA MET A 340 12.20 12.15 7.53
C MET A 340 11.74 12.38 6.11
N MET A 341 10.43 12.34 5.89
CA MET A 341 9.80 12.55 4.60
C MET A 341 8.77 13.67 4.73
N ASP A 342 8.75 14.58 3.76
CA ASP A 342 7.75 15.65 3.68
C ASP A 342 6.93 15.49 2.40
N LEU A 343 5.61 15.62 2.52
CA LEU A 343 4.71 15.49 1.38
C LEU A 343 4.61 16.83 0.64
N LYS A 344 5.02 16.81 -0.62
CA LYS A 344 4.89 17.99 -1.50
C LYS A 344 3.43 18.40 -1.60
N SER A 345 3.13 19.64 -1.21
CA SER A 345 1.79 20.22 -1.27
C SER A 345 0.74 19.27 -0.68
N GLY A 346 1.04 18.63 0.46
CA GLY A 346 0.27 17.51 1.00
C GLY A 346 -1.26 17.72 1.06
N TYR A 347 -1.72 18.94 1.34
CA TYR A 347 -3.16 19.26 1.33
C TYR A 347 -3.83 19.09 -0.04
N TRP A 348 -3.14 19.42 -1.14
CA TRP A 348 -3.70 19.30 -2.50
C TRP A 348 -3.78 17.85 -2.99
N GLN A 349 -3.17 16.92 -2.26
CA GLN A 349 -3.28 15.50 -2.57
C GLN A 349 -4.63 14.92 -2.09
N ILE A 350 -5.33 15.60 -1.17
CA ILE A 350 -6.63 15.18 -0.65
C ILE A 350 -7.72 15.97 -1.37
N GLU A 351 -8.57 15.27 -2.13
CA GLU A 351 -9.68 15.92 -2.81
C GLU A 351 -10.75 16.39 -1.82
N VAL A 352 -11.38 17.54 -2.08
CA VAL A 352 -12.57 17.98 -1.35
C VAL A 352 -13.80 17.25 -1.90
N ASP A 353 -14.66 16.77 -1.00
CA ASP A 353 -15.95 16.16 -1.33
C ASP A 353 -16.75 17.11 -2.23
N GLU A 354 -17.37 16.56 -3.28
CA GLU A 354 -18.05 17.35 -4.33
C GLU A 354 -19.08 18.32 -3.76
N LYS A 355 -19.77 17.93 -2.68
CA LYS A 355 -20.77 18.76 -2.01
C LYS A 355 -20.17 19.94 -1.27
N ASP A 356 -18.90 19.84 -0.88
CA ASP A 356 -18.21 20.86 -0.09
C ASP A 356 -17.26 21.72 -0.93
N ARG A 357 -17.02 21.38 -2.20
CA ARG A 357 -16.15 22.16 -3.11
C ARG A 357 -16.56 23.62 -3.19
N GLU A 358 -17.87 23.90 -3.25
CA GLU A 358 -18.39 25.26 -3.31
C GLU A 358 -17.91 26.13 -2.14
N LYS A 359 -17.73 25.56 -0.94
CA LYS A 359 -17.29 26.29 0.28
C LYS A 359 -15.86 26.80 0.16
N THR A 360 -15.04 26.16 -0.68
CA THR A 360 -13.65 26.55 -0.95
C THR A 360 -13.51 27.54 -2.12
N ALA A 361 -14.61 28.04 -2.67
CA ALA A 361 -14.55 29.03 -3.74
C ALA A 361 -13.89 30.33 -3.26
N PHE A 362 -13.08 30.91 -4.15
CA PHE A 362 -12.39 32.16 -3.91
C PHE A 362 -12.58 33.15 -5.05
N VAL A 363 -12.32 34.42 -4.76
CA VAL A 363 -12.43 35.53 -5.73
C VAL A 363 -11.11 36.27 -5.86
N THR A 364 -10.74 36.54 -7.10
CA THR A 364 -9.47 37.15 -7.52
C THR A 364 -9.68 38.47 -8.24
#